data_AF-A0A151SW18-F1
#
_entry.id   AF-A0A151SW18-F1
#
_cell.length_a   1.000
_cell.length_b   1.000
_cell.length_c   1.000
_cell.angle_alpha   90.00
_cell.angle_beta   90.00
_cell.angle_gamma   90.00
#
_symmetry.space_group_name_H-M   'P 1'
#
loop_
_entity.id
_entity.type
_entity.pdbx_description
1 polymer ?
#
loop_
_entity_poly.entity_id
_entity_poly.type
_entity_poly.pdbx_seq_one_letter_code
_entity_poly.pdbx_strand_id
1 'polypeptide(L)'
;FEGIISENIYTTKEFLVEIGKRFVKNEKFEIGTFLTNLISKKYMGKGNIREYIMEMSHIASKLKTLKLELSEDLLVHLVLISLPTHFN
;
A
#
# COMPACT_ATOMS: atom_id res chain seq x y z
N PHE A 1 -40.04 33.26 -12.42
CA PHE A 1 -39.55 32.07 -11.72
C PHE A 1 -38.20 32.39 -11.14
N GLU A 2 -38.22 32.84 -9.89
CA GLU A 2 -37.06 32.99 -9.02
C GLU A 2 -36.48 31.59 -8.79
N GLY A 3 -35.45 31.24 -9.56
CA GLY A 3 -34.68 30.02 -9.36
C GLY A 3 -33.43 30.41 -8.61
N ILE A 4 -33.47 30.24 -7.29
CA ILE A 4 -32.33 30.35 -6.40
C ILE A 4 -31.27 29.37 -6.91
N ILE A 5 -30.36 29.84 -7.75
CA ILE A 5 -29.05 29.23 -7.87
C ILE A 5 -28.44 29.54 -6.51
N SER A 6 -28.61 28.59 -5.58
CA SER A 6 -27.84 28.57 -4.36
C SER A 6 -26.41 28.45 -4.82
N GLU A 7 -25.78 29.60 -4.99
CA GLU A 7 -24.37 29.79 -5.19
C GLU A 7 -23.75 29.25 -3.91
N ASN A 8 -23.53 27.94 -3.89
CA ASN A 8 -22.74 27.29 -2.88
C ASN A 8 -21.32 27.77 -3.18
N ILE A 9 -20.98 28.96 -2.66
CA ILE A 9 -19.62 29.47 -2.64
C ILE A 9 -18.87 28.54 -1.71
N TYR A 10 -18.46 27.38 -2.24
CA TYR A 10 -17.47 26.55 -1.60
C TYR A 10 -16.23 27.43 -1.51
N THR A 11 -15.92 27.87 -0.30
CA THR A 11 -14.58 28.38 -0.04
C THR A 11 -13.59 27.29 -0.44
N THR A 12 -12.41 27.68 -0.93
CA THR A 12 -11.34 26.73 -1.25
C THR A 12 -11.09 25.75 -0.09
N LYS A 13 -11.30 26.22 1.15
CA LYS A 13 -11.19 25.41 2.37
C LYS A 13 -12.26 24.32 2.46
N GLU A 14 -13.53 24.62 2.19
CA GLU A 14 -14.62 23.62 2.20
C GLU A 14 -14.45 22.60 1.08
N PHE A 15 -14.02 23.05 -0.10
CA PHE A 15 -13.70 22.14 -1.20
C PHE A 15 -12.56 21.19 -0.86
N LEU A 16 -11.47 21.68 -0.24
CA LEU A 16 -10.35 20.85 0.22
C LEU A 16 -10.78 19.84 1.31
N VAL A 17 -11.66 20.24 2.23
CA VAL A 17 -12.21 19.34 3.25
C VAL A 17 -13.06 18.24 2.59
N GLU A 18 -13.88 18.59 1.60
CA GLU A 18 -14.74 17.63 0.91
C GLU A 18 -13.94 16.65 0.03
N ILE A 19 -12.86 17.13 -0.61
CA ILE A 19 -11.83 16.29 -1.22
C ILE A 19 -11.24 15.36 -0.15
N GLY A 20 -10.77 15.89 0.98
CA GLY A 20 -10.19 15.09 2.07
C GLY A 20 -11.11 13.96 2.55
N LYS A 21 -12.43 14.19 2.65
CA LYS A 21 -13.43 13.17 3.00
C LYS A 21 -13.55 12.05 1.96
N ARG A 22 -13.36 12.34 0.68
CA ARG A 22 -13.40 11.34 -0.42
C ARG A 22 -12.08 10.60 -0.58
N PHE A 23 -10.98 11.25 -0.24
CA PHE A 23 -9.63 10.67 -0.21
C PHE A 23 -9.23 10.19 1.19
N VAL A 24 -10.20 9.87 2.06
CA VAL A 24 -9.90 9.16 3.30
C VAL A 24 -9.24 7.85 2.92
N LYS A 25 -7.93 7.81 3.10
CA LYS A 25 -7.08 6.64 2.87
C LYS A 25 -7.72 5.48 3.62
N ASN A 26 -8.30 4.56 2.86
CA ASN A 26 -8.94 3.39 3.45
C ASN A 26 -7.83 2.44 3.86
N GLU A 27 -7.53 2.37 5.16
CA GLU A 27 -6.49 1.48 5.72
C GLU A 27 -6.65 0.05 5.19
N LYS A 28 -7.88 -0.45 5.04
CA LYS A 28 -8.16 -1.78 4.49
C LYS A 28 -7.74 -1.91 3.02
N PHE A 29 -7.95 -0.86 2.22
CA PHE A 29 -7.51 -0.82 0.83
C PHE A 29 -5.97 -0.76 0.73
N GLU A 30 -5.32 0.02 1.59
CA GLU A 30 -3.86 0.07 1.66
C GLU A 30 -3.25 -1.27 2.07
N ILE A 31 -3.79 -1.89 3.12
CA ILE A 31 -3.41 -3.22 3.55
C ILE A 31 -3.53 -4.20 2.37
N GLY A 32 -4.66 -4.19 1.66
CA GLY A 32 -4.88 -5.03 0.50
C GLY A 32 -3.85 -4.79 -0.62
N THR A 33 -3.49 -3.53 -0.86
CA THR A 33 -2.49 -3.15 -1.86
C THR A 33 -1.10 -3.66 -1.47
N PHE A 34 -0.68 -3.46 -0.23
CA PHE A 34 0.63 -3.92 0.25
C PHE A 34 0.72 -5.44 0.31
N LEU A 35 -0.33 -6.14 0.74
CA LEU A 35 -0.39 -7.61 0.72
C LEU A 35 -0.30 -8.16 -0.71
N THR A 36 -1.05 -7.56 -1.64
CA THR A 36 -1.01 -7.98 -3.05
C THR A 36 0.40 -7.79 -3.61
N ASN A 37 1.04 -6.65 -3.34
CA ASN A 37 2.41 -6.40 -3.75
C ASN A 37 3.35 -7.44 -3.13
N LEU A 38 3.28 -7.68 -1.81
CA LEU A 38 4.16 -8.62 -1.12
C LEU A 38 4.07 -10.05 -1.67
N ILE A 39 2.86 -10.55 -1.92
CA ILE A 39 2.63 -11.95 -2.35
C ILE A 39 2.92 -12.14 -3.84
N SER A 40 2.63 -11.14 -4.68
CA SER A 40 2.81 -11.24 -6.13
C SER A 40 4.22 -10.88 -6.60
N LYS A 41 4.99 -10.13 -5.80
CA LYS A 41 6.33 -9.69 -6.16
C LYS A 41 7.26 -10.91 -6.29
N LYS A 42 7.92 -11.03 -7.43
CA LYS A 42 8.91 -12.06 -7.73
C LYS A 42 10.26 -11.42 -7.99
N TYR A 43 11.33 -12.08 -7.55
CA TYR A 43 12.68 -11.67 -7.90
C TYR A 43 13.00 -12.17 -9.32
N MET A 44 13.29 -11.26 -10.23
CA MET A 44 13.51 -11.58 -11.65
C MET A 44 14.96 -11.98 -11.98
N GLY A 45 15.81 -12.24 -10.97
CA GLY A 45 17.23 -12.56 -11.19
C GLY A 45 18.08 -11.37 -11.67
N LYS A 46 17.51 -10.17 -11.72
CA LYS A 46 18.19 -8.93 -12.12
C LYS A 46 18.31 -8.00 -10.92
N GLY A 47 19.51 -7.51 -10.64
CA GLY A 47 19.80 -6.61 -9.52
C GLY A 47 20.40 -7.31 -8.31
N ASN A 48 20.41 -6.63 -7.16
CA ASN A 48 20.99 -7.15 -5.93
C ASN A 48 19.90 -7.84 -5.08
N ILE A 49 20.13 -9.11 -4.73
CA ILE A 49 19.22 -9.89 -3.87
C ILE A 49 19.00 -9.23 -2.50
N ARG A 50 20.01 -8.56 -1.95
CA ARG A 50 19.91 -7.84 -0.68
C ARG A 50 18.94 -6.65 -0.77
N GLU A 51 18.95 -5.94 -1.88
CA GLU A 51 18.01 -4.84 -2.13
C GLU A 51 16.58 -5.39 -2.24
N TYR A 52 16.40 -6.51 -2.94
CA TYR A 52 15.10 -7.18 -3.02
C TYR A 52 14.55 -7.57 -1.64
N ILE A 53 15.38 -8.19 -0.77
CA ILE A 53 14.99 -8.55 0.60
C ILE A 53 14.65 -7.30 1.42
N MET A 54 15.41 -6.21 1.25
CA MET A 54 15.15 -4.94 1.92
C MET A 54 13.83 -4.32 1.46
N GLU A 55 13.50 -4.40 0.17
CA GLU A 55 12.19 -3.99 -0.35
C GLU A 55 11.04 -4.81 0.24
N MET A 56 11.18 -6.14 0.32
CA MET A 56 10.18 -7.03 0.93
C MET A 56 9.96 -6.66 2.40
N SER A 57 11.04 -6.43 3.15
CA SER A 57 11.01 -5.99 4.55
C SER A 57 10.37 -4.61 4.70
N HIS A 58 10.62 -3.70 3.77
CA HIS A 58 10.00 -2.38 3.76
C HIS A 58 8.49 -2.46 3.57
N ILE A 59 7.99 -3.33 2.69
CA ILE A 59 6.54 -3.56 2.53
C ILE A 59 5.93 -4.13 3.82
N ALA A 60 6.59 -5.12 4.45
CA ALA A 60 6.14 -5.67 5.72
C ALA A 60 6.10 -4.62 6.84
N SER A 61 7.07 -3.70 6.90
CA SER A 61 7.06 -2.59 7.87
C SER A 61 5.86 -1.65 7.68
N LYS A 62 5.44 -1.40 6.44
CA LYS A 62 4.24 -0.61 6.14
C LYS A 62 2.98 -1.31 6.63
N LEU A 63 2.87 -2.62 6.43
CA LEU A 63 1.77 -3.42 6.99
C LEU A 63 1.73 -3.33 8.52
N LYS A 64 2.89 -3.40 9.18
CA LYS A 64 2.99 -3.23 10.64
C LYS A 64 2.49 -1.85 11.10
N THR A 65 2.78 -0.77 10.37
CA THR A 65 2.23 0.57 10.70
C THR A 65 0.70 0.64 10.58
N LEU A 66 0.11 -0.23 9.75
CA LEU A 66 -1.34 -0.38 9.58
C LEU A 66 -1.93 -1.45 10.52
N LYS A 67 -1.21 -1.79 11.60
CA LYS A 67 -1.61 -2.81 12.61
C LYS A 67 -1.76 -4.23 12.07
N LEU A 68 -1.19 -4.52 10.89
CA LEU A 68 -1.08 -5.88 10.36
C LEU A 68 0.38 -6.34 10.44
N GLU A 69 0.72 -7.04 11.53
CA GLU A 69 2.05 -7.59 11.72
C GLU A 69 2.16 -8.99 11.12
N LEU A 70 3.18 -9.20 10.30
CA LEU A 70 3.55 -10.51 9.78
C LEU A 70 4.59 -11.14 10.69
N SER A 71 4.51 -12.44 10.92
CA SER A 71 5.59 -13.15 11.62
C SER A 71 6.87 -13.14 10.77
N GLU A 72 8.02 -13.16 11.45
CA GLU A 72 9.32 -13.26 10.78
C GLU A 72 9.41 -14.51 9.91
N ASP A 73 8.94 -15.65 10.42
CA ASP A 73 8.88 -16.92 9.67
C ASP A 73 8.06 -16.78 8.38
N LEU A 74 6.90 -16.13 8.43
CA LEU A 74 6.08 -15.92 7.24
C LEU A 74 6.79 -15.01 6.24
N LEU A 75 7.44 -13.95 6.69
CA LEU A 75 8.20 -13.05 5.81
C LEU A 75 9.37 -13.77 5.14
N VAL A 76 10.11 -14.60 5.88
CA VAL A 76 11.20 -15.43 5.34
C VAL A 76 10.66 -16.39 4.29
N HIS A 77 9.55 -17.09 4.57
CA HIS A 77 8.93 -17.99 3.59
C HIS A 77 8.44 -17.25 2.35
N LEU A 78 7.83 -16.07 2.49
CA LEU A 78 7.39 -15.24 1.36
C LEU A 78 8.55 -14.79 0.48
N VAL A 79 9.68 -14.42 1.08
CA VAL A 79 10.92 -14.11 0.36
C VAL A 79 11.41 -15.35 -0.37
N LEU A 80 11.47 -16.51 0.29
CA LEU A 80 12.02 -17.73 -0.30
C LEU A 80 11.21 -18.18 -1.54
N ILE A 81 9.88 -18.23 -1.43
CA ILE A 81 9.00 -18.65 -2.54
C ILE A 81 8.93 -17.63 -3.69
N SER A 82 9.42 -16.41 -3.48
CA SER A 82 9.47 -15.38 -4.51
C SER A 82 10.77 -15.39 -5.30
N LEU A 83 11.78 -16.15 -4.85
CA LEU A 83 13.04 -16.33 -5.56
C LEU A 83 12.90 -17.36 -6.69
N PRO A 84 13.70 -17.23 -7.76
CA PRO A 84 13.83 -18.28 -8.76
C PRO A 84 14.39 -19.58 -8.17
N THR A 85 14.10 -20.70 -8.82
CA THR A 85 14.51 -22.05 -8.37
C THR A 85 16.02 -22.26 -8.23
N HIS A 86 16.86 -21.44 -8.87
CA HIS A 86 18.32 -21.54 -8.72
C HIS A 86 18.86 -20.94 -7.41
N PHE A 87 18.02 -20.27 -6.61
CA PHE A 87 18.34 -19.81 -5.26
C PHE A 87 17.84 -20.74 -4.16
N ASN A 88 17.05 -21.75 -4.52
CA ASN A 88 16.38 -22.66 -3.61
C ASN A 88 17.18 -23.95 -3.42
#